data_AF-A0A7Z7YRX1-F1
#
_entry.id   AF-A0A7Z7YRX1-F1
#
_cell.length_a   1.000
_cell.length_b   1.000
_cell.length_c   1.000
_cell.angle_alpha   90.00
_cell.angle_beta   90.00
_cell.angle_gamma   90.00
#
_symmetry.space_group_name_H-M   'P 1'
#
loop_
_entity.id
_entity.type
_entity.pdbx_description
1 polymer ?
#
loop_
_entity_poly.entity_id
_entity_poly.type
_entity_poly.pdbx_seq_one_letter_code
_entity_poly.pdbx_strand_id
1 'polypeptide(L)'
;GILDDIQQDGYGFLRTVNYSKGEKDIYISASQIRRFEIKRGDKVTGKVRKPKDNEKYYGLLQVDFVNDHNAEEVKKRPHFQALTPLYPEERILLETQSTNYSTRIMDLVTPIGLG
;
A
#
# COMPACT_ATOMS: atom_id res chain seq x y z
N GLY A 1 -1.28 -5.39 -7.18
CA GLY A 1 0.14 -5.03 -7.00
C GLY A 1 0.23 -3.76 -6.17
N ILE A 2 1.41 -3.35 -5.74
CA ILE A 2 1.60 -2.14 -4.93
C ILE A 2 2.30 -1.06 -5.75
N LEU A 3 1.76 0.16 -5.77
CA LEU A 3 2.33 1.28 -6.53
C LEU A 3 3.65 1.72 -5.89
N ASP A 4 4.76 1.51 -6.57
CA ASP A 4 6.09 1.86 -6.06
C ASP A 4 6.42 3.33 -6.22
N ASP A 5 6.26 3.89 -7.41
CA ASP A 5 6.52 5.31 -7.65
C ASP A 5 5.72 5.84 -8.85
N ILE A 6 5.47 7.15 -8.83
CA ILE A 6 4.80 7.88 -9.92
C ILE A 6 5.89 8.66 -10.66
N GLN A 7 6.10 8.32 -11.93
CA GLN A 7 7.12 8.95 -12.77
C GLN A 7 6.77 10.42 -13.06
N GLN A 8 7.72 11.18 -13.60
CA GLN A 8 7.52 12.60 -13.94
C GLN A 8 6.32 12.81 -14.87
N ASP A 9 6.09 11.89 -15.81
CA ASP A 9 4.95 11.92 -16.74
C ASP A 9 3.61 11.46 -16.10
N GLY A 10 3.62 11.14 -14.81
CA GLY A 10 2.45 10.81 -14.01
C GLY A 10 1.97 9.36 -14.08
N TYR A 11 2.60 8.50 -14.88
CA TYR A 11 2.33 7.06 -14.89
C TYR A 11 3.14 6.32 -13.83
N GLY A 12 2.78 5.07 -13.54
CA GLY A 12 3.51 4.26 -12.57
C GLY A 12 3.48 2.77 -12.87
N PHE A 13 4.10 2.00 -11.97
CA PHE A 13 4.11 0.54 -12.02
C PHE A 13 3.69 -0.05 -10.68
N LEU A 14 2.78 -1.01 -10.74
CA LEU A 14 2.40 -1.84 -9.60
C LEU A 14 3.36 -3.01 -9.52
N ARG A 15 4.13 -3.07 -8.44
CA ARG A 15 5.03 -4.18 -8.13
C ARG A 15 4.23 -5.38 -7.67
N THR A 16 4.60 -6.55 -8.17
CA THR A 16 3.89 -7.82 -7.86
C THR A 16 4.71 -8.76 -6.99
N VAL A 17 6.04 -8.62 -6.95
CA VAL A 17 6.94 -9.50 -6.20
C VAL A 17 7.85 -8.67 -5.30
N ASN A 18 7.71 -8.84 -3.98
CA ASN A 18 8.57 -8.21 -2.95
C ASN A 18 8.88 -6.73 -3.16
N TYR A 19 7.96 -5.96 -3.76
CA TYR A 19 8.13 -4.53 -4.06
C TYR A 19 9.29 -4.20 -5.01
N SER A 20 9.92 -5.22 -5.59
CA SER A 20 11.06 -5.06 -6.49
C SER A 20 10.59 -4.95 -7.94
N LYS A 21 11.40 -4.27 -8.76
CA LYS A 21 11.15 -4.19 -10.21
C LYS A 21 11.20 -5.60 -10.80
N GLY A 22 10.17 -5.95 -11.56
CA GLY A 22 10.06 -7.27 -12.19
C GLY A 22 9.37 -7.22 -13.55
N GLU A 23 9.50 -8.28 -14.32
CA GLU A 23 8.85 -8.39 -15.64
C GLU A 23 7.33 -8.52 -15.55
N LYS A 24 6.82 -8.94 -14.38
CA LYS A 24 5.39 -9.05 -14.08
C LYS A 24 4.80 -7.78 -13.47
N ASP A 25 5.52 -6.66 -13.56
CA ASP A 25 4.99 -5.38 -13.11
C ASP A 25 3.87 -4.91 -14.04
N ILE A 26 2.89 -4.24 -13.44
CA ILE A 26 1.69 -3.79 -14.14
C ILE A 26 1.78 -2.28 -14.30
N TYR A 27 1.80 -1.82 -15.54
CA TYR A 27 1.68 -0.42 -15.89
C TYR A 27 0.31 0.13 -15.48
N ILE A 28 0.31 1.30 -14.85
CA ILE A 28 -0.89 2.07 -14.53
C ILE A 28 -0.74 3.48 -15.10
N SER A 29 -1.77 3.95 -15.82
CA SER A 29 -1.71 5.24 -16.51
C SER A 29 -1.89 6.42 -15.55
N ALA A 30 -1.40 7.59 -15.95
CA ALA A 30 -1.61 8.84 -15.23
C ALA A 30 -3.10 9.16 -15.04
N SER A 31 -3.95 8.82 -16.02
CA SER A 31 -5.39 9.01 -15.93
C SER A 31 -6.04 8.13 -14.85
N GLN A 32 -5.61 6.87 -14.70
CA GLN A 32 -6.10 5.98 -13.65
C GLN A 32 -5.63 6.43 -12.27
N ILE A 33 -4.36 6.82 -12.14
CA ILE A 33 -3.80 7.35 -10.89
C ILE A 33 -4.59 8.57 -10.42
N ARG A 34 -4.78 9.56 -11.31
CA ARG A 34 -5.54 10.79 -11.00
C ARG A 34 -7.00 10.50 -10.71
N ARG A 35 -7.67 9.67 -11.52
CA ARG A 35 -9.11 9.39 -11.37
C ARG A 35 -9.44 8.81 -9.99
N PHE A 36 -8.58 7.94 -9.47
CA PHE A 36 -8.81 7.22 -8.21
C PHE A 36 -7.99 7.74 -7.03
N GLU A 37 -7.31 8.89 -7.19
CA GLU A 37 -6.46 9.48 -6.14
C GLU A 37 -5.48 8.46 -5.54
N ILE A 38 -4.89 7.63 -6.42
CA ILE A 38 -3.94 6.59 -6.05
C ILE A 38 -2.61 7.24 -5.71
N LYS A 39 -2.05 6.85 -4.57
CA LYS A 39 -0.81 7.38 -4.00
C LYS A 39 0.24 6.28 -3.98
N ARG A 40 1.51 6.70 -3.92
CA ARG A 40 2.64 5.80 -3.68
C ARG A 40 2.37 4.93 -2.44
N GLY A 41 2.59 3.63 -2.57
CA GLY A 41 2.34 2.63 -1.52
C GLY A 41 0.96 1.98 -1.58
N ASP A 42 0.03 2.46 -2.39
CA ASP A 42 -1.29 1.84 -2.49
C ASP A 42 -1.25 0.45 -3.12
N LYS A 43 -1.95 -0.48 -2.49
CA LYS A 43 -2.28 -1.79 -3.04
C LYS A 43 -3.45 -1.63 -3.99
N VAL A 44 -3.23 -1.88 -5.26
CA VAL A 44 -4.24 -1.78 -6.31
C VAL A 44 -4.57 -3.18 -6.84
N THR A 45 -5.87 -3.48 -6.89
CA THR A 45 -6.41 -4.73 -7.42
C THR A 45 -7.38 -4.42 -8.55
N GLY A 46 -7.29 -5.18 -9.63
CA GLY A 46 -8.23 -5.09 -10.73
C GLY A 46 -7.81 -5.90 -11.94
N LYS A 47 -8.56 -5.76 -13.04
CA LYS A 47 -8.32 -6.50 -14.28
C LYS A 47 -7.10 -5.97 -15.01
N VAL A 48 -6.26 -6.90 -15.47
CA VAL A 48 -5.07 -6.60 -16.27
C VAL A 48 -5.21 -7.14 -17.68
N ARG A 49 -4.58 -6.47 -18.64
CA ARG A 49 -4.42 -6.95 -20.02
C ARG A 49 -2.97 -7.30 -20.30
N LYS A 50 -2.76 -8.25 -21.21
CA LYS A 50 -1.42 -8.58 -21.72
C LYS A 50 -0.81 -7.37 -22.46
N PRO A 51 0.53 -7.25 -22.46
CA PRO A 51 1.23 -6.29 -23.31
C PRO A 51 0.85 -6.49 -24.78
N LYS A 52 0.71 -5.38 -25.51
CA LYS A 52 0.68 -5.41 -26.98
C LYS A 52 2.10 -5.59 -27.52
N ASP A 53 2.25 -5.82 -28.83
CA ASP A 53 3.54 -6.10 -29.48
C ASP A 53 4.62 -5.02 -29.21
N ASN A 54 4.23 -3.77 -28.94
CA ASN A 54 5.14 -2.66 -28.62
C ASN A 54 5.26 -2.36 -27.11
N GLU A 55 4.69 -3.18 -26.23
CA GLU A 55 4.69 -2.96 -24.78
C GLU A 55 5.47 -4.07 -24.05
N LYS A 56 6.27 -3.70 -23.05
CA LYS A 56 7.01 -4.68 -22.24
C LYS A 56 6.20 -5.23 -21.05
N TYR A 57 5.24 -4.46 -20.54
CA TYR A 57 4.56 -4.72 -19.28
C TYR A 57 3.06 -4.96 -19.48
N TYR A 58 2.45 -5.67 -18.54
CA TYR A 58 0.99 -5.78 -18.47
C TYR A 58 0.39 -4.39 -18.20
N GLY A 59 -0.77 -4.11 -18.77
CA GLY A 59 -1.50 -2.86 -18.53
C GLY A 59 -2.67 -3.08 -17.60
N LEU A 60 -2.90 -2.17 -16.65
CA LEU A 60 -4.11 -2.17 -15.85
C LEU A 60 -5.30 -1.70 -16.71
N LEU A 61 -6.33 -2.53 -16.83
CA LEU A 61 -7.53 -2.22 -17.60
C LEU A 61 -8.57 -1.50 -16.74
N GLN A 62 -8.78 -2.01 -15.53
CA GLN A 62 -9.80 -1.53 -14.59
C GLN A 62 -9.23 -1.57 -13.18
N VAL A 63 -9.57 -0.55 -12.38
CA VAL A 63 -9.28 -0.50 -10.94
C VAL A 63 -10.56 -0.90 -10.22
N ASP A 64 -10.52 -1.99 -9.45
CA ASP A 64 -11.67 -2.46 -8.69
C ASP A 64 -11.53 -2.07 -7.20
N PHE A 65 -10.34 -2.28 -6.64
CA PHE A 65 -10.05 -1.99 -5.23
C PHE A 65 -8.72 -1.25 -5.04
N VAL A 66 -8.68 -0.39 -4.02
CA VAL A 66 -7.49 0.28 -3.51
C VAL A 66 -7.40 0.05 -2.01
N ASN A 67 -6.30 -0.53 -1.53
CA ASN A 67 -6.08 -0.96 -0.14
C ASN A 67 -7.25 -1.78 0.42
N ASP A 68 -7.74 -2.74 -0.37
CA ASP A 68 -8.83 -3.65 -0.01
C ASP A 68 -10.21 -2.97 0.18
N HIS A 69 -10.34 -1.70 -0.21
CA HIS A 69 -11.60 -0.94 -0.28
C HIS A 69 -12.00 -0.63 -1.72
N ASN A 70 -13.29 -0.34 -1.96
CA ASN A 70 -13.77 0.02 -3.29
C ASN A 70 -13.06 1.30 -3.79
N ALA A 71 -12.56 1.27 -5.03
CA ALA A 71 -11.77 2.38 -5.57
C ALA A 71 -12.50 3.74 -5.58
N GLU A 72 -13.83 3.74 -5.68
CA GLU A 72 -14.62 4.98 -5.66
C GLU A 72 -14.76 5.58 -4.25
N GLU A 73 -14.67 4.78 -3.20
CA GLU A 73 -14.79 5.23 -1.79
C GLU A 73 -13.49 5.86 -1.27
N VAL A 74 -12.35 5.34 -1.72
CA VAL A 74 -11.01 5.68 -1.21
C VAL A 74 -10.59 7.12 -1.51
N LYS A 75 -11.26 7.81 -2.45
CA LYS A 75 -10.96 9.19 -2.86
C LYS A 75 -11.04 10.22 -1.73
N LYS A 76 -11.86 9.95 -0.72
CA LYS A 76 -12.12 10.91 0.38
C LYS A 76 -11.11 10.83 1.52
N ARG A 77 -10.14 9.90 1.47
CA ARG A 77 -9.20 9.72 2.57
C ARG A 77 -8.22 10.91 2.67
N PRO A 78 -7.90 11.37 3.90
CA PRO A 78 -6.88 12.39 4.09
C PRO A 78 -5.50 11.90 3.65
N HIS A 79 -4.59 12.84 3.39
CA HIS A 79 -3.17 12.51 3.28
C HIS A 79 -2.62 12.16 4.67
N PHE A 80 -1.72 11.19 4.76
CA PHE A 80 -1.09 10.80 6.03
C PHE A 80 -0.46 12.00 6.75
N GLN A 81 0.20 12.90 6.00
CA GLN A 81 0.82 14.12 6.53
C GLN A 81 -0.18 15.15 7.08
N ALA A 82 -1.46 15.04 6.73
CA ALA A 82 -2.50 15.93 7.24
C ALA A 82 -3.16 15.39 8.53
N LEU A 83 -2.82 14.18 8.95
CA LEU A 83 -3.30 13.62 10.20
C LEU A 83 -2.64 14.32 11.39
N THR A 84 -3.39 14.48 12.47
CA THR A 84 -2.84 15.04 13.72
C THR A 84 -2.06 13.96 14.43
N PRO A 85 -0.75 14.16 14.71
CA PRO A 85 0.02 13.20 15.48
C PRO A 85 -0.45 13.20 16.93
N LEU A 86 -0.65 12.01 17.49
CA LEU A 86 -1.05 11.80 18.88
C LEU A 86 -0.07 10.82 19.55
N TYR A 87 0.02 10.88 20.87
CA TYR A 87 0.69 9.82 21.61
C TYR A 87 -0.14 8.53 21.56
N PRO A 88 0.49 7.35 21.65
CA PRO A 88 -0.23 6.08 21.69
C PRO A 88 -1.21 6.01 22.87
N GLU A 89 -2.49 5.84 22.59
CA GLU A 89 -3.54 5.65 23.60
C GLU A 89 -3.89 4.16 23.80
N GLU A 90 -3.65 3.33 22.78
CA GLU A 90 -3.90 1.91 22.81
C GLU A 90 -2.59 1.13 22.90
N ARG A 91 -2.52 0.22 23.88
CA ARG A 91 -1.34 -0.60 24.14
C ARG A 91 -1.36 -1.87 23.29
N ILE A 92 -0.22 -2.20 22.69
CA ILE A 92 0.01 -3.51 22.09
C ILE A 92 0.59 -4.43 23.18
N LEU A 93 -0.16 -5.47 23.55
CA LEU A 93 0.35 -6.52 24.46
C LEU A 93 1.24 -7.49 23.69
N LEU A 94 2.51 -7.59 24.10
CA LEU A 94 3.51 -8.45 23.47
C LEU A 94 3.61 -9.82 24.15
N GLU A 95 3.22 -9.90 25.42
CA GLU A 95 3.11 -11.13 26.18
C GLU A 95 2.13 -12.10 25.49
N THR A 96 2.62 -13.31 25.26
CA THR A 96 1.85 -14.36 24.58
C THR A 96 1.91 -15.67 25.36
N GLN A 97 3.12 -16.18 25.61
CA GLN A 97 3.37 -17.39 26.40
C GLN A 97 4.21 -17.04 27.64
N SER A 98 3.96 -17.74 28.74
CA SER A 98 4.63 -17.50 30.03
C SER A 98 6.15 -17.67 29.99
N THR A 99 6.64 -18.51 29.08
CA THR A 99 8.06 -18.80 28.83
C THR A 99 8.76 -17.78 27.93
N ASN A 100 8.01 -16.92 27.23
CA ASN A 100 8.61 -15.86 26.42
C ASN A 100 8.92 -14.64 27.31
N TYR A 101 10.01 -14.73 28.07
CA TYR A 101 10.39 -13.67 29.01
C TYR A 101 10.73 -12.35 28.31
N SER A 102 11.21 -12.39 27.06
CA SER A 102 11.61 -11.18 26.34
C SER A 102 10.45 -10.20 26.16
N THR A 103 9.31 -10.67 25.64
CA THR A 103 8.14 -9.82 25.41
C THR A 103 7.48 -9.38 26.72
N ARG A 104 7.49 -10.23 27.75
CA ARG A 104 7.00 -9.91 29.10
C ARG A 104 7.82 -8.82 29.78
N ILE A 105 9.15 -8.90 29.69
CA ILE A 105 10.04 -7.86 30.24
C ILE A 105 9.81 -6.55 29.49
N MET A 106 9.70 -6.58 28.15
CA MET A 106 9.37 -5.37 27.38
C MET A 106 8.02 -4.78 27.80
N ASP A 107 7.00 -5.62 28.00
CA ASP A 107 5.69 -5.16 28.46
C ASP A 107 5.72 -4.48 29.82
N LEU A 108 6.65 -4.85 30.71
CA LEU A 108 6.77 -4.24 32.04
C LEU A 108 7.64 -2.97 32.03
N VAL A 109 8.71 -2.96 31.23
CA VAL A 109 9.75 -1.91 31.30
C VAL A 109 9.62 -0.88 30.20
N THR A 110 9.23 -1.31 28.99
CA THR A 110 9.16 -0.49 27.77
C THR A 110 7.88 -0.81 26.99
N PRO A 111 6.70 -0.49 27.53
CA PRO A 111 5.43 -0.82 26.89
C PRO A 111 5.32 -0.19 25.50
N ILE A 112 4.80 -0.94 24.53
CA ILE A 112 4.61 -0.50 23.14
C ILE A 112 3.12 -0.21 22.92
N GLY A 113 2.82 0.89 22.23
CA GLY A 113 1.45 1.25 21.85
C GLY A 113 1.31 1.49 20.35
N LEU A 114 0.07 1.62 19.87
CA LEU A 114 -0.24 2.04 18.51
C LEU A 114 0.08 3.53 18.33
N GLY A 115 1.13 3.81 17.57
CA GLY A 115 1.60 5.16 17.25
C GLY A 115 1.86 5.36 15.77
#